data_AF-A0A1E2UUB8-F1
#
_entry.id   AF-A0A1E2UUB8-F1
#
_cell.length_a   1.000
_cell.length_b   1.000
_cell.length_c   1.000
_cell.angle_alpha   90.00
_cell.angle_beta   90.00
_cell.angle_gamma   90.00
#
_symmetry.space_group_name_H-M   'P 1'
#
loop_
_entity.id
_entity.type
_entity.pdbx_description
1 polymer ?
#
loop_
_entity_poly.entity_id
_entity_poly.type
_entity_poly.pdbx_seq_one_letter_code
_entity_poly.pdbx_strand_id
1 'polypeptide(L)'
;MTTEGPIPVEINLHRKRRLLLLSFSDGRNFELPCEYLRVFSSAAEVKASDTPITGKEHVNIDRIEPQGHYAVRLVFDDGHDTGIYSWETLYQLGSNYQENWHNYLTKLDTLGYQRQASEHKNRSIKIFYFAWLANKTGKQSEEIELPQSVTTIAELLKLLSMRRPEIAPVFDEALLRPIVNKQFAELFTHLDHGDEVALVPNQPTPPATADI
;
A
#
# COMPACT_ATOMS: atom_id res chain seq x y z
N MET A 1 18.55 33.57 -10.31
CA MET A 1 17.47 33.11 -9.42
C MET A 1 17.15 31.69 -9.85
N THR A 2 17.79 30.70 -9.24
CA THR A 2 17.59 29.28 -9.57
C THR A 2 16.30 28.84 -8.89
N THR A 3 15.25 28.62 -9.67
CA THR A 3 14.00 28.05 -9.18
C THR A 3 14.25 26.56 -8.90
N GLU A 4 14.87 26.24 -7.76
CA GLU A 4 15.01 24.84 -7.34
C GLU A 4 13.61 24.30 -7.01
N GLY A 5 13.22 23.23 -7.71
CA GLY A 5 11.97 22.51 -7.44
C GLY A 5 11.99 21.82 -6.07
N PRO A 6 10.84 21.30 -5.59
CA PRO A 6 10.78 20.59 -4.32
C PRO A 6 11.78 19.43 -4.28
N ILE A 7 12.47 19.27 -3.16
CA ILE A 7 13.43 18.18 -2.93
C ILE A 7 12.83 17.15 -1.96
N PRO A 8 13.20 15.87 -2.07
CA PRO A 8 12.73 14.87 -1.12
C PRO A 8 13.35 15.10 0.26
N VAL A 9 12.52 15.04 1.29
CA VAL A 9 12.93 15.02 2.70
C VAL A 9 12.93 13.61 3.28
N GLU A 10 12.12 12.70 2.72
CA GLU A 10 12.09 11.29 3.09
C GLU A 10 11.90 10.41 1.85
N ILE A 11 12.63 9.30 1.80
CA ILE A 11 12.52 8.26 0.77
C ILE A 11 12.47 6.92 1.48
N ASN A 12 11.34 6.22 1.39
CA ASN A 12 11.12 4.94 2.08
C ASN A 12 10.66 3.85 1.10
N LEU A 13 11.31 2.70 1.11
CA LEU A 13 10.96 1.56 0.27
C LEU A 13 10.20 0.49 1.07
N HIS A 14 8.92 0.32 0.79
CA HIS A 14 8.10 -0.76 1.31
C HIS A 14 8.17 -1.98 0.39
N ARG A 15 9.23 -2.79 0.53
CA ARG A 15 9.51 -3.95 -0.36
C ARG A 15 8.36 -4.95 -0.46
N LYS A 16 7.67 -5.25 0.66
CA LYS A 16 6.52 -6.17 0.64
C LYS A 16 5.37 -5.65 -0.23
N ARG A 17 5.11 -4.35 -0.15
CA ARG A 17 4.04 -3.66 -0.89
C ARG A 17 4.47 -3.23 -2.30
N ARG A 18 5.77 -3.32 -2.62
CA ARG A 18 6.37 -2.81 -3.87
C ARG A 18 6.06 -1.33 -4.09
N LEU A 19 6.16 -0.52 -3.03
CA LEU A 19 5.91 0.93 -3.06
C LEU A 19 7.15 1.71 -2.62
N LEU A 20 7.46 2.78 -3.34
CA LEU A 20 8.38 3.82 -2.94
C LEU A 20 7.57 5.02 -2.42
N LEU A 21 7.72 5.32 -1.14
CA LEU A 21 7.13 6.50 -0.50
C LEU A 21 8.13 7.65 -0.58
N LEU A 22 7.65 8.80 -1.03
CA LEU A 22 8.42 10.03 -1.16
C LEU A 22 7.70 11.16 -0.45
N SER A 23 8.38 11.83 0.46
CA SER A 23 7.93 13.08 1.07
C SER A 23 8.80 14.21 0.57
N PHE A 24 8.20 15.30 0.09
CA PHE A 24 8.90 16.45 -0.47
C PHE A 24 8.84 17.67 0.45
N SER A 25 9.78 18.60 0.26
CA SER A 25 9.95 19.82 1.08
C SER A 25 8.75 20.78 1.03
N ASP A 26 7.88 20.65 0.03
CA ASP A 26 6.62 21.40 -0.09
C ASP A 26 5.45 20.74 0.66
N GLY A 27 5.70 19.64 1.37
CA GLY A 27 4.72 18.88 2.14
C GLY A 27 3.93 17.85 1.33
N ARG A 28 4.20 17.69 0.03
CA ARG A 28 3.55 16.65 -0.78
C ARG A 28 4.16 15.28 -0.50
N ASN A 29 3.29 14.28 -0.49
CA ASN A 29 3.66 12.88 -0.33
C ASN A 29 3.18 12.08 -1.54
N PHE A 30 4.02 11.17 -2.03
CA PHE A 30 3.71 10.30 -3.15
C PHE A 30 3.97 8.84 -2.78
N GLU A 31 3.04 7.96 -3.14
CA GLU A 31 3.21 6.51 -3.10
C GLU A 31 3.33 5.98 -4.53
N LEU A 32 4.54 5.61 -4.93
CA LEU A 32 4.84 5.19 -6.29
C LEU A 32 5.09 3.67 -6.37
N PRO A 33 4.27 2.90 -7.11
CA PRO A 33 4.55 1.49 -7.34
C PRO A 33 5.89 1.24 -8.03
N CYS A 34 6.58 0.17 -7.63
CA CYS A 34 7.84 -0.24 -8.27
C CYS A 34 7.64 -0.57 -9.76
N GLU A 35 6.51 -1.20 -10.11
CA GLU A 35 6.12 -1.41 -11.52
C GLU A 35 6.04 -0.08 -12.26
N TYR A 36 5.35 0.91 -11.69
CA TYR A 36 5.20 2.22 -12.30
C TYR A 36 6.55 2.89 -12.52
N LEU A 37 7.42 2.93 -11.50
CA LEU A 37 8.76 3.46 -11.66
C LEU A 37 9.53 2.71 -12.76
N ARG A 38 9.45 1.38 -12.78
CA ARG A 38 10.17 0.54 -13.74
C ARG A 38 9.71 0.70 -15.18
N VAL A 39 8.40 0.76 -15.45
CA VAL A 39 7.88 0.90 -16.81
C VAL A 39 8.05 2.33 -17.35
N PHE A 40 8.25 3.30 -16.44
CA PHE A 40 8.61 4.67 -16.77
C PHE A 40 10.11 4.96 -16.69
N SER A 41 10.98 3.97 -16.39
CA SER A 41 12.43 4.19 -16.26
C SER A 41 13.08 4.65 -17.57
N SER A 42 12.59 4.15 -18.71
CA SER A 42 13.06 4.57 -20.04
C SER A 42 12.71 6.02 -20.40
N ALA A 43 11.68 6.60 -19.78
CA ALA A 43 11.35 8.02 -19.97
C ALA A 43 12.41 8.93 -19.33
N ALA A 44 13.12 8.45 -18.31
CA ALA A 44 14.20 9.18 -17.64
C ALA A 44 15.57 9.06 -18.37
N GLU A 45 15.73 8.10 -19.28
CA GLU A 45 17.04 7.72 -19.87
C GLU A 45 17.26 8.16 -21.34
N VAL A 46 16.28 8.79 -21.99
CA VAL A 46 16.29 9.28 -23.41
C VAL A 46 15.90 8.22 -24.45
N LYS A 47 14.93 8.61 -25.31
CA LYS A 47 14.14 7.87 -26.32
C LYS A 47 13.10 6.90 -25.73
N ALA A 48 11.95 7.45 -25.37
CA ALA A 48 10.73 6.68 -25.21
C ALA A 48 10.42 5.96 -26.53
N SER A 49 10.53 4.63 -26.54
CA SER A 49 9.80 3.82 -27.51
C SER A 49 8.31 4.04 -27.26
N ASP A 50 7.50 4.15 -28.31
CA ASP A 50 6.05 4.31 -28.14
C ASP A 50 5.38 3.03 -27.58
N THR A 51 6.09 1.89 -27.70
CA THR A 51 5.69 0.61 -27.13
C THR A 51 5.88 0.61 -25.61
N PRO A 52 4.80 0.40 -24.82
CA PRO A 52 4.90 0.27 -23.36
C PRO A 52 5.74 -0.94 -22.95
N ILE A 53 6.51 -0.78 -21.87
CA ILE A 53 7.22 -1.89 -21.22
C ILE A 53 6.20 -2.77 -20.48
N THR A 54 6.19 -4.07 -20.73
CA THR A 54 5.26 -5.04 -20.13
C THR A 54 5.98 -6.08 -19.27
N GLY A 55 5.23 -6.91 -18.54
CA GLY A 55 5.78 -8.01 -17.74
C GLY A 55 6.53 -7.58 -16.47
N LYS A 56 6.22 -6.38 -15.95
CA LYS A 56 6.89 -5.77 -14.79
C LYS A 56 6.00 -5.64 -13.56
N GLU A 57 4.85 -6.31 -13.55
CA GLU A 57 3.85 -6.28 -12.47
C GLU A 57 4.40 -6.80 -11.13
N HIS A 58 5.46 -7.60 -11.20
CA HIS A 58 6.11 -8.21 -10.03
C HIS A 58 7.44 -7.58 -9.63
N VAL A 59 7.93 -6.59 -10.39
CA VAL A 59 9.24 -5.97 -10.16
C VAL A 59 9.28 -5.26 -8.81
N ASN A 60 10.44 -5.32 -8.17
CA ASN A 60 10.75 -4.59 -6.95
C ASN A 60 12.05 -3.80 -7.12
N ILE A 61 12.33 -2.94 -6.15
CA ILE A 61 13.61 -2.23 -6.06
C ILE A 61 14.52 -3.04 -5.12
N ASP A 62 15.68 -3.47 -5.62
CA ASP A 62 16.70 -4.14 -4.82
C ASP A 62 17.50 -3.14 -3.98
N ARG A 63 17.84 -1.98 -4.55
CA ARG A 63 18.60 -0.93 -3.85
C ARG A 63 18.31 0.45 -4.41
N ILE A 64 18.53 1.44 -3.55
CA ILE A 64 18.44 2.87 -3.86
C ILE A 64 19.83 3.43 -3.62
N GLU A 65 20.46 3.95 -4.67
CA GLU A 65 21.81 4.52 -4.61
C GLU A 65 21.75 6.02 -4.84
N PRO A 66 22.21 6.86 -3.91
CA PRO A 66 22.23 8.30 -4.10
C PRO A 66 23.14 8.69 -5.25
N GLN A 67 22.69 9.63 -6.09
CA GLN A 67 23.45 10.19 -7.20
C GLN A 67 23.68 11.69 -6.95
N GLY A 68 24.73 12.00 -6.19
CA GLY A 68 25.00 13.37 -5.75
C GLY A 68 23.86 13.94 -4.90
N HIS A 69 23.50 15.20 -5.16
CA HIS A 69 22.45 15.92 -4.42
C HIS A 69 21.15 16.12 -5.21
N TYR A 70 20.99 15.51 -6.39
CA TYR A 70 19.90 15.84 -7.32
C TYR A 70 19.09 14.62 -7.80
N ALA A 71 19.53 13.40 -7.50
CA ALA A 71 18.93 12.19 -8.04
C ALA A 71 19.20 10.94 -7.16
N VAL A 72 18.45 9.88 -7.44
CA VAL A 72 18.74 8.51 -7.01
C VAL A 72 18.78 7.59 -8.21
N ARG A 73 19.61 6.55 -8.12
CA ARG A 73 19.51 5.38 -8.98
C ARG A 73 18.67 4.32 -8.26
N LEU A 74 17.63 3.85 -8.93
CA LEU A 74 16.85 2.70 -8.49
C LEU A 74 17.34 1.48 -9.26
N VAL A 75 17.86 0.49 -8.54
CA VAL A 75 18.26 -0.79 -9.12
C VAL A 75 17.14 -1.78 -8.83
N PHE A 76 16.59 -2.34 -9.88
CA PHE A 76 15.43 -3.23 -9.83
C PHE A 76 15.86 -4.70 -9.80
N ASP A 77 15.02 -5.54 -9.22
CA ASP A 77 15.26 -6.98 -9.09
C ASP A 77 15.08 -7.77 -10.41
N ASP A 78 14.57 -7.13 -11.46
CA ASP A 78 14.52 -7.67 -12.82
C ASP A 78 15.83 -7.51 -13.60
N GLY A 79 16.89 -7.05 -12.92
CA GLY A 79 18.23 -6.83 -13.48
C GLY A 79 18.43 -5.46 -14.12
N HIS A 80 17.44 -4.56 -14.08
CA HIS A 80 17.59 -3.19 -14.56
C HIS A 80 18.27 -2.30 -13.51
N ASP A 81 19.46 -1.79 -13.80
CA ASP A 81 20.30 -1.03 -12.87
C ASP A 81 20.68 0.37 -13.35
N THR A 82 20.20 0.79 -14.53
CA THR A 82 20.52 2.10 -15.12
C THR A 82 19.58 3.23 -14.69
N GLY A 83 18.45 2.90 -14.05
CA GLY A 83 17.35 3.83 -13.77
C GLY A 83 17.72 4.97 -12.82
N ILE A 84 18.19 6.09 -13.37
CA ILE A 84 18.48 7.32 -12.63
C ILE A 84 17.26 8.23 -12.67
N TYR A 85 16.77 8.64 -11.50
CA TYR A 85 15.63 9.52 -11.33
C TYR A 85 16.07 10.79 -10.61
N SER A 86 15.97 11.93 -11.28
CA SER A 86 16.14 13.22 -10.62
C SER A 86 14.98 13.49 -9.66
N TRP A 87 15.18 14.39 -8.69
CA TRP A 87 14.12 14.85 -7.80
C TRP A 87 12.93 15.42 -8.57
N GLU A 88 13.21 16.18 -9.64
CA GLU A 88 12.20 16.71 -10.53
C GLU A 88 11.40 15.59 -11.22
N THR A 89 12.07 14.58 -11.76
CA THR A 89 11.42 13.43 -12.40
C THR A 89 10.53 12.68 -11.40
N LEU A 90 11.01 12.40 -10.19
CA LEU A 90 10.21 11.75 -9.16
C LEU A 90 8.99 12.59 -8.76
N TYR A 91 9.16 13.90 -8.65
CA TYR A 91 8.07 14.82 -8.33
C TYR A 91 7.02 14.88 -9.44
N GLN A 92 7.44 14.92 -10.70
CA GLN A 92 6.54 14.87 -11.87
C GLN A 92 5.81 13.53 -11.96
N LEU A 93 6.51 12.41 -11.76
CA LEU A 93 5.92 11.08 -11.74
C LEU A 93 4.88 10.92 -10.62
N GLY A 94 5.16 11.49 -9.45
CA GLY A 94 4.23 11.57 -8.31
C GLY A 94 3.00 12.42 -8.60
N SER A 95 3.21 13.65 -9.08
CA SER A 95 2.13 14.61 -9.36
C SER A 95 1.19 14.15 -10.47
N ASN A 96 1.73 13.41 -11.45
CA ASN A 96 0.98 12.96 -12.63
C ASN A 96 0.64 11.46 -12.59
N TYR A 97 0.75 10.81 -11.42
CA TYR A 97 0.60 9.35 -11.30
C TYR A 97 -0.70 8.83 -11.92
N GLN A 98 -1.84 9.43 -11.58
CA GLN A 98 -3.14 8.97 -12.06
C GLN A 98 -3.25 9.01 -13.59
N GLU A 99 -2.83 10.11 -14.19
CA GLU A 99 -2.86 10.30 -15.65
C GLU A 99 -1.87 9.36 -16.36
N ASN A 100 -0.62 9.33 -15.91
CA ASN A 100 0.41 8.48 -16.48
C ASN A 100 0.02 6.99 -16.41
N TRP A 101 -0.51 6.57 -15.27
CA TRP A 101 -0.95 5.20 -15.07
C TRP A 101 -2.13 4.84 -15.95
N HIS A 102 -3.14 5.71 -16.04
CA HIS A 102 -4.28 5.52 -16.94
C HIS A 102 -3.81 5.38 -18.40
N ASN A 103 -2.93 6.27 -18.86
CA ASN A 103 -2.39 6.23 -20.22
C ASN A 103 -1.60 4.95 -20.49
N TYR A 104 -0.79 4.50 -19.53
CA TYR A 104 -0.08 3.22 -19.63
C TYR A 104 -1.06 2.04 -19.77
N LEU A 105 -2.09 1.96 -18.94
CA LEU A 105 -3.10 0.89 -19.00
C LEU A 105 -3.86 0.89 -20.34
N THR A 106 -4.23 2.06 -20.87
CA THR A 106 -4.87 2.18 -22.19
C THR A 106 -3.96 1.68 -23.31
N LYS A 107 -2.65 1.96 -23.24
CA LYS A 107 -1.67 1.41 -24.20
C LYS A 107 -1.58 -0.11 -24.12
N LEU A 108 -1.63 -0.69 -22.93
CA LEU A 108 -1.64 -2.15 -22.77
C LEU A 108 -2.89 -2.80 -23.36
N ASP A 109 -4.05 -2.21 -23.12
CA ASP A 109 -5.33 -2.68 -23.67
C ASP A 109 -5.32 -2.65 -25.20
N THR A 110 -4.79 -1.57 -25.79
CA THR A 110 -4.62 -1.44 -27.26
C THR A 110 -3.70 -2.53 -27.83
N LEU A 111 -2.73 -3.01 -27.06
CA LEU A 111 -1.85 -4.12 -27.44
C LEU A 111 -2.46 -5.51 -27.16
N GLY A 112 -3.64 -5.58 -26.54
CA GLY A 112 -4.23 -6.81 -26.05
C GLY A 112 -3.41 -7.47 -24.94
N TYR A 113 -2.51 -6.73 -24.29
CA TYR A 113 -1.69 -7.26 -23.20
C TYR A 113 -2.52 -7.30 -21.92
N GLN A 114 -2.77 -8.52 -21.42
CA GLN A 114 -3.39 -8.70 -20.12
C GLN A 114 -2.31 -8.67 -19.06
N ARG A 115 -2.34 -7.63 -18.20
CA ARG A 115 -1.47 -7.56 -17.04
C ARG A 115 -1.62 -8.82 -16.21
N GLN A 116 -0.49 -9.41 -15.85
CA GLN A 116 -0.50 -10.43 -14.82
C GLN A 116 -0.88 -9.69 -13.55
N ALA A 117 -2.10 -9.92 -13.06
CA ALA A 117 -2.42 -9.55 -11.71
C ALA A 117 -1.23 -9.99 -10.85
N SER A 118 -0.63 -9.05 -10.11
CA SER A 118 0.24 -9.44 -9.02
C SER A 118 -0.52 -10.53 -8.30
N GLU A 119 0.02 -11.76 -8.32
CA GLU A 119 -0.59 -12.94 -7.70
C GLU A 119 -1.33 -12.41 -6.51
N HIS A 120 -2.67 -12.49 -6.56
CA HIS A 120 -3.48 -12.08 -5.44
C HIS A 120 -3.08 -13.09 -4.38
N LYS A 121 -1.99 -12.83 -3.66
CA LYS A 121 -1.69 -13.56 -2.45
C LYS A 121 -2.94 -13.29 -1.66
N ASN A 122 -3.76 -14.32 -1.48
CA ASN A 122 -4.84 -14.29 -0.53
C ASN A 122 -4.23 -13.69 0.73
N ARG A 123 -4.57 -12.44 1.01
CA ARG A 123 -3.99 -11.71 2.13
C ARG A 123 -4.73 -12.23 3.33
N SER A 124 -4.33 -13.38 3.84
CA SER A 124 -4.86 -13.89 5.08
C SER A 124 -4.20 -13.15 6.23
N ILE A 125 -5.03 -12.73 7.19
CA ILE A 125 -4.57 -12.22 8.48
C ILE A 125 -5.22 -13.04 9.57
N LYS A 126 -4.60 -13.06 10.74
CA LYS A 126 -5.16 -13.69 11.93
C LYS A 126 -5.69 -12.62 12.88
N ILE A 127 -6.97 -12.67 13.17
CA ILE A 127 -7.62 -11.76 14.12
C ILE A 127 -7.75 -12.45 15.46
N PHE A 128 -7.41 -11.75 16.54
CA PHE A 128 -7.64 -12.17 17.92
C PHE A 128 -8.67 -11.25 18.57
N TYR A 129 -9.67 -11.84 19.21
CA TYR A 129 -10.71 -11.13 19.94
C TYR A 129 -10.48 -11.30 21.44
N PHE A 130 -10.60 -10.20 22.19
CA PHE A 130 -10.36 -10.20 23.64
C PHE A 130 -11.60 -9.80 24.42
N ALA A 131 -11.64 -10.21 25.69
CA ALA A 131 -12.70 -9.84 26.64
C ALA A 131 -14.11 -10.15 26.10
N TRP A 132 -15.05 -9.21 26.28
CA TRP A 132 -16.43 -9.39 25.84
C TRP A 132 -16.57 -9.57 24.32
N LEU A 133 -15.59 -9.11 23.53
CA LEU A 133 -15.61 -9.24 22.07
C LEU A 133 -15.44 -10.70 21.65
N ALA A 134 -14.66 -11.50 22.38
CA ALA A 134 -14.53 -12.94 22.12
C ALA A 134 -15.87 -13.67 22.32
N ASN A 135 -16.64 -13.26 23.35
CA ASN A 135 -17.96 -13.82 23.62
C ASN A 135 -18.96 -13.40 22.53
N LYS A 136 -19.01 -12.09 22.19
CA LYS A 136 -19.92 -11.59 21.15
C LYS A 136 -19.61 -12.13 19.76
N THR A 137 -18.35 -12.44 19.46
CA THR A 137 -17.94 -13.05 18.19
C THR A 137 -18.02 -14.58 18.19
N GLY A 138 -18.23 -15.21 19.36
CA GLY A 138 -18.27 -16.66 19.55
C GLY A 138 -16.92 -17.36 19.39
N LYS A 139 -15.81 -16.63 19.30
CA LYS A 139 -14.47 -17.17 19.04
C LYS A 139 -13.37 -16.26 19.59
N GLN A 140 -12.24 -16.86 19.96
CA GLN A 140 -11.07 -16.11 20.44
C GLN A 140 -10.14 -15.66 19.31
N SER A 141 -10.20 -16.33 18.16
CA SER A 141 -9.48 -15.92 16.96
C SER A 141 -10.16 -16.45 15.70
N GLU A 142 -9.87 -15.81 14.58
CA GLU A 142 -10.17 -16.33 13.24
C GLU A 142 -9.10 -15.92 12.23
N GLU A 143 -9.01 -16.69 11.17
CA GLU A 143 -8.25 -16.32 9.98
C GLU A 143 -9.23 -15.81 8.92
N ILE A 144 -8.89 -14.68 8.31
CA ILE A 144 -9.72 -14.03 7.29
C ILE A 144 -8.87 -13.66 6.09
N GLU A 145 -9.38 -13.95 4.90
CA GLU A 145 -8.83 -13.42 3.65
C GLU A 145 -9.36 -11.99 3.41
N LEU A 146 -8.42 -11.05 3.28
CA LEU A 146 -8.69 -9.64 3.03
C LEU A 146 -8.93 -9.40 1.53
N PRO A 147 -10.11 -8.84 1.16
CA PRO A 147 -10.33 -8.31 -0.18
C PRO A 147 -9.30 -7.22 -0.51
N GLN A 148 -9.08 -6.95 -1.80
CA GLN A 148 -8.16 -5.89 -2.24
C GLN A 148 -8.57 -4.49 -1.76
N SER A 149 -9.87 -4.27 -1.59
CA SER A 149 -10.42 -3.01 -1.08
C SER A 149 -10.17 -2.78 0.41
N VAL A 150 -9.61 -3.76 1.13
CA VAL A 150 -9.33 -3.68 2.57
C VAL A 150 -7.83 -3.67 2.78
N THR A 151 -7.28 -2.49 3.03
CA THR A 151 -5.85 -2.22 3.18
C THR A 151 -5.47 -1.69 4.54
N THR A 152 -6.44 -1.22 5.34
CA THR A 152 -6.23 -0.60 6.65
C THR A 152 -7.10 -1.23 7.74
N ILE A 153 -6.81 -0.92 9.01
CA ILE A 153 -7.62 -1.36 10.16
C ILE A 153 -9.05 -0.82 10.09
N ALA A 154 -9.25 0.45 9.72
CA ALA A 154 -10.59 1.04 9.58
C ALA A 154 -11.45 0.25 8.57
N GLU A 155 -10.87 -0.07 7.41
CA GLU A 155 -11.52 -0.87 6.39
C GLU A 155 -11.79 -2.30 6.86
N LEU A 156 -10.90 -2.87 7.68
CA LEU A 156 -11.10 -4.19 8.30
C LEU A 156 -12.29 -4.17 9.26
N LEU A 157 -12.40 -3.16 10.14
CA LEU A 157 -13.53 -3.06 11.07
C LEU A 157 -14.85 -2.92 10.31
N LYS A 158 -14.88 -2.11 9.25
CA LYS A 158 -16.02 -2.00 8.34
C LYS A 158 -16.37 -3.35 7.68
N LEU A 159 -15.37 -4.10 7.22
CA LEU A 159 -15.56 -5.44 6.66
C LEU A 159 -16.20 -6.39 7.69
N LEU A 160 -15.73 -6.39 8.93
CA LEU A 160 -16.27 -7.23 10.01
C LEU A 160 -17.73 -6.87 10.33
N SER A 161 -18.03 -5.57 10.43
CA SER A 161 -19.41 -5.08 10.60
C SER A 161 -20.34 -5.51 9.48
N MET A 162 -19.86 -5.46 8.23
CA MET A 162 -20.65 -5.89 7.06
C MET A 162 -20.86 -7.41 7.02
N ARG A 163 -19.87 -8.19 7.44
CA ARG A 163 -19.98 -9.66 7.48
C ARG A 163 -20.89 -10.16 8.62
N ARG A 164 -21.06 -9.36 9.68
CA ARG A 164 -21.87 -9.70 10.86
C ARG A 164 -22.76 -8.55 11.30
N PRO A 165 -23.83 -8.26 10.54
CA PRO A 165 -24.73 -7.15 10.84
C PRO A 165 -25.34 -7.20 12.25
N GLU A 166 -25.54 -8.40 12.79
CA GLU A 166 -26.16 -8.65 14.10
C GLU A 166 -25.35 -8.09 15.28
N ILE A 167 -24.02 -8.06 15.15
CA ILE A 167 -23.10 -7.52 16.16
C ILE A 167 -22.30 -6.33 15.64
N ALA A 168 -22.63 -5.76 14.48
CA ALA A 168 -21.89 -4.65 13.88
C ALA A 168 -21.49 -3.52 14.86
N PRO A 169 -22.32 -3.09 15.83
CA PRO A 169 -21.93 -2.06 16.80
C PRO A 169 -20.70 -2.40 17.65
N VAL A 170 -20.32 -3.67 17.78
CA VAL A 170 -19.13 -4.07 18.56
C VAL A 170 -17.81 -3.73 17.88
N PHE A 171 -17.84 -3.51 16.56
CA PHE A 171 -16.66 -3.18 15.76
C PHE A 171 -16.49 -1.67 15.54
N ASP A 172 -17.20 -0.85 16.32
CA ASP A 172 -17.04 0.60 16.32
C ASP A 172 -15.60 0.97 16.73
N GLU A 173 -14.99 1.83 15.93
CA GLU A 173 -13.61 2.31 16.08
C GLU A 173 -13.35 2.94 17.46
N ALA A 174 -14.37 3.57 18.05
CA ALA A 174 -14.27 4.20 19.37
C ALA A 174 -14.31 3.20 20.53
N LEU A 175 -14.67 1.92 20.29
CA LEU A 175 -14.75 0.88 21.30
C LEU A 175 -13.50 -0.01 21.35
N LEU A 176 -12.69 0.03 20.29
CA LEU A 176 -11.60 -0.92 20.08
C LEU A 176 -10.25 -0.22 20.05
N ARG A 177 -9.25 -0.90 20.62
CA ARG A 177 -7.84 -0.55 20.48
C ARG A 177 -7.16 -1.64 19.65
N PRO A 178 -6.81 -1.38 18.39
CA PRO A 178 -6.16 -2.36 17.55
C PRO A 178 -4.67 -2.48 17.89
N ILE A 179 -4.17 -3.70 17.79
CA ILE A 179 -2.75 -4.04 17.92
C ILE A 179 -2.39 -4.88 16.69
N VAL A 180 -1.37 -4.48 15.94
CA VAL A 180 -0.86 -5.21 14.78
C VAL A 180 0.53 -5.72 15.12
N ASN A 181 0.75 -7.02 14.97
CA ASN A 181 2.05 -7.66 15.22
C ASN A 181 2.64 -7.29 16.60
N LYS A 182 1.79 -7.32 17.63
CA LYS A 182 2.12 -7.01 19.05
C LYS A 182 2.48 -5.53 19.32
N GLN A 183 2.20 -4.62 18.40
CA GLN A 183 2.39 -3.18 18.56
C GLN A 183 1.05 -2.45 18.47
N PHE A 184 0.85 -1.39 19.26
CA PHE A 184 -0.34 -0.56 19.11
C PHE A 184 -0.41 0.01 17.70
N ALA A 185 -1.59 -0.03 17.11
CA ALA A 185 -1.84 0.41 15.76
C ALA A 185 -2.88 1.54 15.74
N GLU A 186 -2.79 2.37 14.72
CA GLU A 186 -3.80 3.38 14.41
C GLU A 186 -4.79 2.81 13.39
N LEU A 187 -5.94 3.45 13.21
CA LEU A 187 -6.98 2.98 12.29
C LEU A 187 -6.53 3.01 10.82
N PHE A 188 -5.60 3.90 10.49
CA PHE A 188 -4.97 3.99 9.17
C PHE A 188 -3.78 3.03 9.00
N THR A 189 -3.42 2.24 10.03
CA THR A 189 -2.34 1.26 9.91
C THR A 189 -2.69 0.24 8.83
N HIS A 190 -1.73 0.02 7.93
CA HIS A 190 -1.87 -0.90 6.82
C HIS A 190 -1.79 -2.36 7.27
N LEU A 191 -2.52 -3.21 6.56
CA LEU A 191 -2.59 -4.65 6.77
C LEU A 191 -1.95 -5.41 5.60
N ASP A 192 -0.93 -6.19 5.93
CA ASP A 192 -0.21 -7.08 5.03
C ASP A 192 -0.61 -8.55 5.25
N HIS A 193 -0.32 -9.41 4.27
CA HIS A 193 -0.49 -10.86 4.41
C HIS A 193 0.35 -11.39 5.58
N GLY A 194 -0.29 -12.21 6.42
CA GLY A 194 0.31 -12.84 7.59
C GLY A 194 0.27 -12.00 8.86
N ASP A 195 -0.31 -10.80 8.84
CA ASP A 195 -0.41 -9.95 10.02
C ASP A 195 -1.30 -10.58 11.11
N GLU A 196 -0.88 -10.39 12.36
CA GLU A 196 -1.67 -10.71 13.54
C GLU A 196 -2.33 -9.43 14.07
N VAL A 197 -3.65 -9.37 14.02
CA VAL A 197 -4.46 -8.22 14.47
C VAL A 197 -5.21 -8.59 15.74
N ALA A 198 -4.88 -7.96 16.85
CA ALA A 198 -5.66 -8.08 18.08
C ALA A 198 -6.61 -6.89 18.22
N LEU A 199 -7.90 -7.20 18.38
CA LEU A 199 -8.94 -6.21 18.66
C LEU A 199 -9.28 -6.27 20.15
N VAL A 200 -8.83 -5.26 20.89
CA VAL A 200 -8.98 -5.19 22.34
C VAL A 200 -10.02 -4.13 22.69
N PRO A 201 -11.15 -4.48 23.34
CA PRO A 201 -12.08 -3.49 23.83
C PRO A 201 -11.42 -2.51 24.80
N ASN A 202 -11.72 -1.22 24.66
CA ASN A 202 -11.20 -0.17 25.54
C ASN A 202 -12.07 0.08 26.78
N GLN A 203 -13.18 -0.65 26.90
CA GLN A 203 -14.13 -0.56 28.00
C GLN A 203 -14.59 -1.96 28.45
N PRO A 204 -14.96 -2.14 29.73
CA PRO A 204 -15.21 -3.46 30.32
C PRO A 204 -16.53 -4.09 29.87
N THR A 205 -17.48 -3.30 29.38
CA THR A 205 -18.83 -3.74 28.99
C THR A 205 -19.08 -3.58 27.50
N PRO A 206 -19.76 -4.53 26.84
CA PRO A 206 -20.15 -4.42 25.44
C PRO A 206 -21.24 -3.36 25.23
N PRO A 207 -21.35 -2.77 24.03
CA PRO A 207 -22.52 -2.00 23.65
C PRO A 207 -23.76 -2.90 23.52
N ALA A 208 -24.95 -2.30 23.66
CA ALA A 208 -26.21 -3.00 23.44
C ALA A 208 -26.27 -3.54 22.00
N THR A 209 -26.36 -4.86 21.87
CA THR A 209 -26.37 -5.60 20.60
C THR A 209 -27.31 -6.79 20.74
N ALA A 210 -27.78 -7.36 19.63
CA ALA A 210 -28.54 -8.61 19.68
C ALA A 210 -27.72 -9.69 20.39
N ASP A 211 -28.36 -10.47 21.26
CA ASP A 211 -27.71 -11.65 21.86
C ASP A 211 -27.70 -12.78 20.82
N ILE A 212 -26.52 -13.37 20.62
CA ILE A 212 -26.30 -14.53 19.75
C ILE A 212 -25.95 -15.74 20.61
#